data_AF-A0A971I0G9-F1
#
_entry.id   AF-A0A971I0G9-F1
#
_cell.length_a   1.000
_cell.length_b   1.000
_cell.length_c   1.000
_cell.angle_alpha   90.00
_cell.angle_beta   90.00
_cell.angle_gamma   90.00
#
_symmetry.space_group_name_H-M   'P 1'
#
loop_
_entity.id
_entity.type
_entity.pdbx_description
1 polymer ?
#
loop_
_entity_poly.entity_id
_entity_poly.type
_entity_poly.pdbx_seq_one_letter_code
_entity_poly.pdbx_strand_id
1 'polypeptide(L)'
;MPDLIKNPAPAKGQFLVYQAEDGKLKIDVRFEEESVWLTQQHMAELFQTTQQNISQHILRIYDEGELQVEATYKRFLLVRKEGNREVKRKLDYYNLDMIISVGYRVKSRVATRFRIWATQQLTEFIRKGFLLDDQRLKNPDLPFDYFEELEQRIQDIRTSEKRFYRKITDIYALSVDYDPTLDISINFFKTVQNKMHWAITGQTAAEIIYTRANAQLPNMGLSSYRGAKVRKADIVTAKNYLNESELDALNNLVEQYLIFAQGQAKRRIAMTMQDWIKKLDAFLSINDRDILNHAGKISHELAKQQAEAEYDKFHTQRIQQSDEALNSLEQVIEQRRLVSEKEDGDAGT
;
A
#
# COMPACT_ATOMS: atom_id res chain seq x y z
N MET A 1 -0.14 -35.51 38.04
CA MET A 1 1.23 -35.36 37.52
C MET A 1 1.17 -34.34 36.40
N PRO A 2 1.96 -33.27 36.51
CA PRO A 2 1.36 -31.95 36.69
C PRO A 2 1.93 -30.85 35.77
N ASP A 3 1.21 -29.72 35.78
CA ASP A 3 1.71 -28.36 35.62
C ASP A 3 2.03 -27.81 34.21
N LEU A 4 0.92 -27.49 33.52
CA LEU A 4 0.75 -26.17 32.92
C LEU A 4 0.96 -25.08 34.00
N ILE A 5 2.18 -24.55 34.14
CA ILE A 5 2.41 -23.32 34.92
C ILE A 5 3.20 -22.30 34.09
N LYS A 6 2.43 -21.30 33.67
CA LYS A 6 2.69 -19.85 33.69
C LYS A 6 4.06 -19.38 33.21
N ASN A 7 4.00 -18.88 31.98
CA ASN A 7 4.83 -17.81 31.44
C ASN A 7 5.00 -16.63 32.43
N PRO A 8 6.20 -16.04 32.54
CA PRO A 8 6.34 -14.63 32.83
C PRO A 8 7.02 -13.89 31.67
N ALA A 9 6.26 -12.97 31.06
CA ALA A 9 6.62 -11.78 30.28
C ALA A 9 7.53 -11.93 29.02
N PRO A 10 7.08 -11.45 27.83
CA PRO A 10 7.90 -11.43 26.63
C PRO A 10 8.85 -10.22 26.64
N ALA A 11 10.13 -10.42 26.37
CA ALA A 11 11.08 -9.33 26.13
C ALA A 11 11.91 -9.58 24.85
N LYS A 12 11.40 -9.03 23.75
CA LYS A 12 12.06 -8.60 22.49
C LYS A 12 13.27 -9.39 21.97
N GLY A 13 12.99 -10.19 20.94
CA GLY A 13 13.97 -10.75 19.99
C GLY A 13 13.56 -12.15 19.56
N GLN A 14 12.68 -12.28 18.57
CA GLN A 14 12.40 -13.59 17.98
C GLN A 14 13.63 -13.99 17.16
N PHE A 15 14.19 -15.17 17.43
CA PHE A 15 15.31 -15.71 16.66
C PHE A 15 14.77 -16.62 15.55
N LEU A 16 15.01 -16.28 14.29
CA LEU A 16 14.69 -17.11 13.14
C LEU A 16 15.94 -17.91 12.74
N VAL A 17 15.81 -19.22 12.58
CA VAL A 17 16.88 -20.08 12.08
C VAL A 17 16.72 -20.18 10.56
N TYR A 18 17.61 -19.52 9.81
CA TYR A 18 17.62 -19.65 8.34
C TYR A 18 18.36 -20.93 7.94
N GLN A 19 17.76 -21.76 7.08
CA GLN A 19 18.38 -22.96 6.52
C GLN A 19 18.61 -22.76 5.02
N ALA A 20 19.87 -22.82 4.57
CA ALA A 20 20.18 -22.80 3.14
C ALA A 20 19.66 -24.06 2.43
N GLU A 21 19.48 -24.00 1.09
CA GLU A 21 19.00 -25.13 0.26
C GLU A 21 19.79 -26.43 0.42
N ASP A 22 21.03 -26.37 0.90
CA ASP A 22 21.87 -27.55 1.17
C ASP A 22 21.68 -28.16 2.58
N GLY A 23 20.82 -27.56 3.40
CA GLY A 23 20.48 -27.98 4.75
C GLY A 23 21.54 -27.67 5.82
N LYS A 24 22.68 -27.06 5.48
CA LYS A 24 23.88 -27.05 6.35
C LYS A 24 24.10 -25.76 7.14
N LEU A 25 23.68 -24.61 6.61
CA LEU A 25 23.89 -23.33 7.28
C LEU A 25 22.69 -23.01 8.15
N LYS A 26 22.91 -22.89 9.47
CA LYS A 26 21.93 -22.39 10.45
C LYS A 26 22.46 -21.09 11.02
N ILE A 27 21.76 -19.98 10.80
CA ILE A 27 22.13 -18.67 11.37
C ILE A 27 21.01 -18.21 12.28
N ASP A 28 21.37 -17.79 13.49
CA ASP A 28 20.45 -17.15 14.43
C ASP A 28 20.25 -15.70 14.02
N VAL A 29 19.04 -15.40 13.54
CA VAL A 29 18.66 -14.08 13.05
C VAL A 29 17.73 -13.42 14.05
N ARG A 30 18.04 -12.21 14.54
CA ARG A 30 17.12 -11.46 15.41
C ARG A 30 16.10 -10.72 14.55
N PHE A 31 14.82 -10.89 14.85
CA PHE A 31 13.73 -10.12 14.23
C PHE A 31 13.18 -9.09 15.22
N GLU A 32 13.21 -7.81 14.85
CA GLU A 32 12.70 -6.69 15.65
C GLU A 32 12.34 -5.50 14.77
N GLU A 33 11.22 -4.83 15.07
CA GLU A 33 10.71 -3.67 14.30
C GLU A 33 10.55 -3.99 12.81
N GLU A 34 9.98 -5.17 12.51
CA GLU A 34 9.76 -5.69 11.14
C GLU A 34 11.04 -5.88 10.30
N SER A 35 12.21 -5.73 10.91
CA SER A 35 13.50 -5.89 10.25
C SER A 35 14.28 -7.06 10.81
N VAL A 36 15.18 -7.56 9.96
CA VAL A 36 16.14 -8.61 10.26
C VAL A 36 17.44 -7.96 10.72
N TRP A 37 17.97 -8.41 11.85
CA TRP A 37 19.19 -7.89 12.47
C TRP A 37 20.25 -8.96 12.59
N LEU A 38 21.45 -8.69 12.05
CA LEU A 38 22.63 -9.55 12.13
C LEU A 38 23.84 -8.83 12.70
N THR A 39 24.69 -9.57 13.41
CA THR A 39 26.03 -9.09 13.78
C THR A 39 26.97 -9.20 12.57
N GLN A 40 28.11 -8.50 12.60
CA GLN A 40 29.13 -8.66 11.56
C GLN A 40 29.63 -10.10 11.45
N GLN A 41 29.68 -10.82 12.57
CA GLN A 41 30.07 -12.23 12.61
C GLN A 41 29.05 -13.11 11.88
N HIS A 42 27.75 -12.92 12.14
CA HIS A 42 26.70 -13.67 11.43
C HIS A 42 26.65 -13.32 9.94
N MET A 43 26.90 -12.06 9.56
CA MET A 43 27.04 -11.68 8.15
C MET A 43 28.26 -12.33 7.49
N ALA A 44 29.38 -12.46 8.21
CA ALA A 44 30.58 -13.14 7.72
C ALA A 44 30.29 -14.63 7.46
N GLU A 45 29.57 -15.29 8.35
CA GLU A 45 29.11 -16.68 8.19
C GLU A 45 28.13 -16.82 7.03
N LEU A 46 27.12 -15.94 6.94
CA LEU A 46 26.14 -15.91 5.86
C LEU A 46 26.79 -15.82 4.48
N PHE A 47 27.68 -14.83 4.31
CA PHE A 47 28.32 -14.58 3.03
C PHE A 47 29.63 -15.36 2.84
N GLN A 48 29.98 -16.27 3.75
CA GLN A 48 31.21 -17.08 3.71
C GLN A 48 32.47 -16.23 3.47
N THR A 49 32.65 -15.21 4.29
CA THR A 49 33.76 -14.25 4.26
C THR A 49 34.29 -14.02 5.67
N THR A 50 35.31 -13.16 5.82
CA THR A 50 35.83 -12.76 7.14
C THR A 50 35.06 -11.57 7.70
N GLN A 51 35.00 -11.48 9.04
CA GLN A 51 34.41 -10.33 9.74
C GLN A 51 35.12 -9.02 9.37
N GLN A 52 36.44 -9.04 9.17
CA GLN A 52 37.21 -7.88 8.75
C GLN A 52 36.74 -7.35 7.39
N ASN A 53 36.46 -8.24 6.44
CA ASN A 53 35.95 -7.84 5.12
C ASN A 53 34.55 -7.22 5.23
N ILE A 54 33.68 -7.77 6.09
CA ILE A 54 32.36 -7.19 6.39
C ILE A 54 32.54 -5.77 6.97
N SER A 55 33.42 -5.60 7.96
CA SER A 55 33.70 -4.29 8.57
C SER A 55 34.20 -3.27 7.55
N GLN A 56 35.08 -3.66 6.62
CA GLN A 56 35.54 -2.79 5.55
C GLN A 56 34.41 -2.38 4.59
N HIS A 57 33.50 -3.29 4.25
CA HIS A 57 32.35 -2.97 3.41
C HIS A 57 31.38 -2.02 4.11
N ILE A 58 31.09 -2.24 5.40
CA ILE A 58 30.24 -1.34 6.20
C ILE A 58 30.81 0.08 6.23
N LEU A 59 32.13 0.22 6.48
CA LEU A 59 32.79 1.52 6.48
C LEU A 59 32.60 2.24 5.14
N ARG A 60 32.88 1.55 4.02
CA ARG A 60 32.71 2.14 2.68
C ARG A 60 31.27 2.51 2.36
N ILE A 61 30.30 1.72 2.80
CA ILE A 61 28.86 2.01 2.62
C ILE A 61 28.49 3.34 3.29
N TYR A 62 29.02 3.59 4.48
CA TYR A 62 28.82 4.86 5.19
C TYR A 62 29.59 6.01 4.54
N ASP A 63 30.85 5.78 4.15
CA ASP A 63 31.67 6.80 3.47
C ASP A 63 31.06 7.24 2.12
N GLU A 64 30.43 6.31 1.40
CA GLU A 64 29.71 6.57 0.14
C GLU A 64 28.35 7.25 0.36
N GLY A 65 27.88 7.35 1.61
CA GLY A 65 26.57 7.92 1.95
C GLY A 65 25.37 7.09 1.50
N GLU A 66 25.57 5.81 1.14
CA GLU A 66 24.47 4.92 0.72
C GLU A 66 23.48 4.67 1.86
N LEU A 67 24.00 4.53 3.08
CA LEU A 67 23.21 4.32 4.30
C LEU A 67 23.66 5.29 5.40
N GLN A 68 22.74 5.62 6.30
CA GLN A 68 23.04 6.41 7.50
C GLN A 68 23.27 5.48 8.69
N VAL A 69 24.23 5.81 9.56
CA VAL A 69 24.63 4.96 10.69
C VAL A 69 23.45 4.81 11.66
N GLU A 70 22.79 5.91 11.99
CA GLU A 70 21.71 6.00 12.98
C GLU A 70 20.48 5.15 12.60
N ALA A 71 20.27 4.93 11.30
CA ALA A 71 19.12 4.17 10.78
C ALA A 71 19.41 2.67 10.63
N THR A 72 20.68 2.26 10.56
CA THR A 72 21.07 0.90 10.15
C THR A 72 21.79 0.10 11.24
N TYR A 73 22.04 0.74 12.38
CA TYR A 73 22.84 0.21 13.47
C TYR A 73 22.10 0.26 14.80
N LYS A 74 22.15 -0.82 15.58
CA LYS A 74 21.57 -0.88 16.93
C LYS A 74 22.45 -1.73 17.85
N ARG A 75 22.66 -1.26 19.08
CA ARG A 75 23.35 -2.02 20.13
C ARG A 75 22.34 -2.84 20.93
N PHE A 76 22.46 -4.15 20.88
CA PHE A 76 21.65 -5.04 21.70
C PHE A 76 22.46 -5.61 22.87
N LEU A 77 21.81 -5.74 24.02
CA LEU A 77 22.36 -6.43 25.18
C LEU A 77 22.17 -7.93 25.00
N LEU A 78 23.27 -8.66 24.84
CA LEU A 78 23.27 -10.10 24.89
C LEU A 78 23.68 -10.54 26.30
N VAL A 79 22.81 -11.27 26.96
CA VAL A 79 23.12 -11.96 28.23
C VAL A 79 23.50 -13.40 27.88
N ARG A 80 24.76 -13.76 28.06
CA ARG A 80 25.25 -15.13 27.88
C ARG A 80 25.67 -15.69 29.22
N LYS A 81 25.30 -16.94 29.51
CA LYS A 81 25.75 -17.67 30.70
C LYS A 81 27.08 -18.36 30.37
N GLU A 82 28.19 -17.84 30.89
CA GLU A 82 29.53 -18.43 30.76
C GLU A 82 29.87 -19.12 32.10
N GLY A 83 29.71 -20.45 32.16
CA GLY A 83 29.82 -21.22 33.41
C GLY A 83 28.73 -20.84 34.42
N ASN A 84 29.12 -20.44 35.64
CA ASN A 84 28.20 -19.98 36.69
C ASN A 84 27.94 -18.46 36.67
N ARG A 85 28.46 -17.70 35.71
CA ARG A 85 28.31 -16.24 35.65
C ARG A 85 27.51 -15.81 34.42
N GLU A 86 26.58 -14.88 34.63
CA GLU A 86 25.93 -14.16 33.55
C GLU A 86 26.80 -12.99 33.10
N VAL A 87 27.26 -13.03 31.86
CA VAL A 87 28.05 -11.96 31.25
C VAL A 87 27.16 -11.20 30.29
N LYS A 88 26.98 -9.90 30.55
CA LYS A 88 26.26 -8.98 29.67
C LYS A 88 27.24 -8.33 28.71
N ARG A 89 27.09 -8.57 27.41
CA ARG A 89 27.87 -7.89 26.37
C ARG A 89 26.95 -7.07 25.49
N LYS A 90 27.37 -5.85 25.16
CA LYS A 90 26.73 -5.07 24.09
C LYS A 90 27.31 -5.54 22.77
N LEU A 91 26.44 -6.02 21.88
CA LEU A 91 26.83 -6.41 20.53
C LEU A 91 26.19 -5.46 19.53
N ASP A 92 26.96 -5.23 18.47
CA ASP A 92 26.58 -4.40 17.34
C ASP A 92 25.78 -5.24 16.33
N TYR A 93 24.57 -4.78 16.02
CA TYR A 93 23.71 -5.38 15.01
C TYR A 93 23.41 -4.39 13.90
N TYR A 94 23.26 -4.94 12.70
CA TYR A 94 22.97 -4.23 11.48
C TYR A 94 21.67 -4.75 10.88
N ASN A 95 20.85 -3.83 10.37
CA ASN A 95 19.51 -4.13 9.83
C ASN A 95 19.58 -4.78 8.43
N LEU A 96 18.40 -5.09 7.88
CA LEU A 96 18.26 -5.73 6.57
C LEU A 96 18.93 -4.94 5.44
N ASP A 97 18.82 -3.61 5.44
CA ASP A 97 19.41 -2.76 4.38
C ASP A 97 20.92 -2.93 4.33
N MET A 98 21.59 -2.87 5.49
CA MET A 98 23.02 -3.10 5.57
C MET A 98 23.41 -4.52 5.12
N ILE A 99 22.65 -5.53 5.52
CA ILE A 99 22.89 -6.92 5.11
C ILE A 99 22.81 -7.07 3.58
N ILE A 100 21.81 -6.44 2.95
CA ILE A 100 21.64 -6.43 1.50
C ILE A 100 22.83 -5.70 0.84
N SER A 101 23.16 -4.48 1.29
CA SER A 101 24.25 -3.67 0.73
C SER A 101 25.61 -4.36 0.81
N VAL A 102 25.89 -5.04 1.92
CA VAL A 102 27.09 -5.87 2.07
C VAL A 102 27.03 -7.08 1.13
N GLY A 103 25.89 -7.76 1.04
CA GLY A 103 25.68 -8.91 0.16
C GLY A 103 25.93 -8.62 -1.33
N TYR A 104 25.69 -7.38 -1.78
CA TYR A 104 26.01 -6.95 -3.14
C TYR A 104 27.52 -6.74 -3.39
N ARG A 105 28.27 -6.35 -2.36
CA ARG A 105 29.70 -5.98 -2.43
C ARG A 105 30.64 -7.15 -2.13
N VAL A 106 30.22 -8.12 -1.32
CA VAL A 106 31.05 -9.28 -0.96
C VAL A 106 31.31 -10.19 -2.17
N LYS A 107 32.57 -10.62 -2.31
CA LYS A 107 32.98 -11.59 -3.32
C LYS A 107 32.98 -13.00 -2.74
N SER A 108 31.84 -13.69 -2.83
CA SER A 108 31.73 -15.11 -2.48
C SER A 108 30.74 -15.85 -3.38
N ARG A 109 30.75 -17.19 -3.32
CA ARG A 109 29.76 -18.02 -4.04
C ARG A 109 28.34 -17.75 -3.55
N VAL A 110 28.16 -17.59 -2.23
CA VAL A 110 26.85 -17.29 -1.62
C VAL A 110 26.38 -15.89 -2.02
N ALA A 111 27.23 -14.87 -1.93
CA ALA A 111 26.90 -13.51 -2.37
C ALA A 111 26.55 -13.45 -3.87
N THR A 112 27.23 -14.26 -4.70
CA THR A 112 26.88 -14.39 -6.12
C THR A 112 25.49 -15.00 -6.32
N ARG A 113 25.16 -16.09 -5.61
CA ARG A 113 23.80 -16.69 -5.66
C ARG A 113 22.73 -15.72 -5.16
N PHE A 114 23.00 -15.01 -4.07
CA PHE A 114 22.12 -13.97 -3.54
C PHE A 114 21.82 -12.90 -4.59
N ARG A 115 22.85 -12.39 -5.29
CA ARG A 115 22.66 -11.39 -6.37
C ARG A 115 21.86 -11.94 -7.55
N ILE A 116 22.11 -13.19 -7.96
CA ILE A 116 21.33 -13.85 -9.03
C ILE A 116 19.85 -13.93 -8.61
N TRP A 117 19.58 -14.42 -7.41
CA TRP A 117 18.23 -14.50 -6.86
C TRP A 117 17.56 -13.12 -6.77
N ALA A 118 18.22 -12.13 -6.18
CA ALA A 118 17.67 -10.77 -6.04
C ALA A 118 17.39 -10.14 -7.41
N THR A 119 18.27 -10.35 -8.39
CA THR A 119 18.05 -9.87 -9.78
C THR A 119 16.82 -10.53 -10.41
N GLN A 120 16.59 -11.83 -10.16
CA GLN A 120 15.39 -12.52 -10.63
C GLN A 120 14.12 -11.93 -9.99
N GLN A 121 14.14 -11.67 -8.67
CA GLN A 121 13.02 -11.05 -7.97
C GLN A 121 12.70 -9.65 -8.53
N LEU A 122 13.73 -8.82 -8.73
CA LEU A 122 13.58 -7.48 -9.34
C LEU A 122 13.05 -7.56 -10.78
N THR A 123 13.56 -8.50 -11.58
CA THR A 123 13.10 -8.73 -12.95
C THR A 123 11.63 -9.13 -12.98
N GLU A 124 11.23 -10.02 -12.07
CA GLU A 124 9.85 -10.44 -11.93
C GLU A 124 8.94 -9.27 -11.54
N PHE A 125 9.35 -8.47 -10.55
CA PHE A 125 8.63 -7.28 -10.13
C PHE A 125 8.48 -6.27 -11.28
N ILE A 126 9.55 -5.97 -12.02
CA ILE A 126 9.50 -5.05 -13.17
C ILE A 126 8.55 -5.57 -14.26
N ARG A 127 8.54 -6.89 -14.51
CA ARG A 127 7.72 -7.49 -15.57
C ARG A 127 6.24 -7.63 -15.17
N LYS A 128 5.96 -8.11 -13.95
CA LYS A 128 4.60 -8.45 -13.48
C LYS A 128 3.94 -7.35 -12.67
N GLY A 129 4.73 -6.49 -12.03
CA GLY A 129 4.29 -5.45 -11.10
C GLY A 129 4.09 -5.94 -9.66
N PHE A 130 4.45 -7.18 -9.34
CA PHE A 130 4.33 -7.74 -7.99
C PHE A 130 5.35 -8.87 -7.77
N LEU A 131 5.61 -9.17 -6.49
CA LEU A 131 6.41 -10.31 -6.03
C LEU A 131 5.66 -11.00 -4.89
N LEU A 132 5.52 -12.33 -4.95
CA LEU A 132 4.81 -13.12 -3.94
C LEU A 132 5.65 -14.33 -3.54
N ASP A 133 5.69 -14.60 -2.23
CA ASP A 133 6.21 -15.84 -1.69
C ASP A 133 5.02 -16.79 -1.41
N ASP A 134 4.63 -17.54 -2.42
CA ASP A 134 3.46 -18.44 -2.36
C ASP A 134 3.60 -19.51 -1.28
N GLN A 135 4.82 -19.97 -0.99
CA GLN A 135 5.05 -20.97 0.04
C GLN A 135 4.84 -20.37 1.42
N ARG A 136 5.36 -19.17 1.68
CA ARG A 136 5.11 -18.45 2.93
C ARG A 136 3.62 -18.13 3.10
N LEU A 137 2.95 -17.63 2.07
CA LEU A 137 1.52 -17.27 2.14
C LEU A 137 0.59 -18.47 2.32
N LYS A 138 1.03 -19.68 1.95
CA LYS A 138 0.27 -20.93 2.18
C LYS A 138 0.46 -21.52 3.58
N ASN A 139 1.50 -21.12 4.31
CA ASN A 139 1.87 -21.70 5.60
C ASN A 139 1.79 -20.64 6.71
N PRO A 140 0.67 -20.57 7.45
CA PRO A 140 0.42 -19.52 8.44
C PRO A 140 1.25 -19.66 9.74
N ASP A 141 2.13 -20.67 9.83
CA ASP A 141 2.89 -21.01 11.04
C ASP A 141 4.04 -20.02 11.36
N LEU A 142 4.25 -19.00 10.54
CA LEU A 142 5.23 -17.94 10.77
C LEU A 142 4.62 -16.81 11.61
N PRO A 143 5.41 -16.11 12.43
CA PRO A 143 4.91 -15.12 13.39
C PRO A 143 4.22 -13.89 12.77
N PHE A 144 4.27 -13.71 11.44
CA PHE A 144 3.68 -12.59 10.72
C PHE A 144 2.95 -13.10 9.48
N ASP A 145 1.64 -12.91 9.48
CA ASP A 145 0.74 -13.19 8.36
C ASP A 145 0.31 -11.87 7.70
N TYR A 146 0.78 -11.65 6.47
CA TYR A 146 0.42 -10.49 5.65
C TYR A 146 -0.62 -10.87 4.59
N PHE A 147 -1.23 -12.05 4.69
CA PHE A 147 -2.20 -12.54 3.73
C PHE A 147 -3.45 -11.65 3.70
N GLU A 148 -4.00 -11.25 4.85
CA GLU A 148 -5.15 -10.34 4.92
C GLU A 148 -4.85 -8.98 4.27
N GLU A 149 -3.68 -8.40 4.52
CA GLU A 149 -3.25 -7.15 3.89
C GLU A 149 -3.11 -7.31 2.36
N LEU A 150 -2.56 -8.44 1.90
CA LEU A 150 -2.47 -8.74 0.48
C LEU A 150 -3.85 -8.88 -0.16
N GLU A 151 -4.81 -9.55 0.50
CA GLU A 151 -6.19 -9.66 0.04
C GLU A 151 -6.86 -8.29 -0.09
N GLN A 152 -6.72 -7.42 0.92
CA GLN A 152 -7.23 -6.05 0.89
C GLN A 152 -6.64 -5.25 -0.28
N ARG A 153 -5.31 -5.30 -0.47
CA ARG A 153 -4.65 -4.64 -1.61
C ARG A 153 -5.15 -5.18 -2.95
N ILE A 154 -5.34 -6.50 -3.07
CA ILE A 154 -5.91 -7.11 -4.29
C ILE A 154 -7.35 -6.64 -4.52
N GLN A 155 -8.16 -6.56 -3.46
CA GLN A 155 -9.53 -6.08 -3.51
C GLN A 155 -9.58 -4.63 -4.01
N ASP A 156 -8.75 -3.75 -3.46
CA ASP A 156 -8.63 -2.35 -3.91
C ASP A 156 -8.19 -2.22 -5.37
N ILE A 157 -7.23 -3.05 -5.80
CA ILE A 157 -6.77 -3.09 -7.19
C ILE A 157 -7.92 -3.55 -8.11
N ARG A 158 -8.72 -4.53 -7.71
CA ARG A 158 -9.87 -5.03 -8.49
C ARG A 158 -10.98 -3.98 -8.59
N THR A 159 -11.19 -3.22 -7.53
CA THR A 159 -12.30 -2.26 -7.42
C THR A 159 -11.90 -0.86 -7.89
N SER A 160 -10.65 -0.65 -8.29
CA SER A 160 -10.30 0.48 -9.16
C SER A 160 -11.30 0.48 -10.33
N GLU A 161 -12.06 1.57 -10.48
CA GLU A 161 -13.14 1.68 -11.50
C GLU A 161 -12.69 1.16 -12.87
N LYS A 162 -11.48 1.49 -13.31
CA LYS A 162 -10.92 1.01 -14.58
C LYS A 162 -10.83 -0.52 -14.71
N ARG A 163 -10.45 -1.23 -13.64
CA ARG A 163 -10.32 -2.70 -13.62
C ARG A 163 -11.69 -3.35 -13.48
N PHE A 164 -12.54 -2.81 -12.63
CA PHE A 164 -13.93 -3.21 -12.48
C PHE A 164 -14.68 -3.13 -13.81
N TYR A 165 -14.73 -1.94 -14.43
CA TYR A 165 -15.43 -1.75 -15.69
C TYR A 165 -14.83 -2.59 -16.80
N ARG A 166 -13.50 -2.72 -16.88
CA ARG A 166 -12.89 -3.62 -17.87
C ARG A 166 -13.36 -5.06 -17.71
N LYS A 167 -13.39 -5.58 -16.47
CA LYS A 167 -13.79 -6.97 -16.22
C LYS A 167 -15.29 -7.20 -16.44
N ILE A 168 -16.11 -6.21 -16.11
CA ILE A 168 -17.52 -6.19 -16.46
C ILE A 168 -17.69 -6.17 -17.99
N THR A 169 -16.97 -5.30 -18.68
CA THR A 169 -16.97 -5.24 -20.16
C THR A 169 -16.53 -6.57 -20.75
N ASP A 170 -15.50 -7.23 -20.21
CA ASP A 170 -15.04 -8.53 -20.70
C ASP A 170 -16.14 -9.61 -20.55
N ILE A 171 -16.94 -9.56 -19.47
CA ILE A 171 -18.04 -10.50 -19.25
C ILE A 171 -19.24 -10.18 -20.15
N TYR A 172 -19.59 -8.91 -20.30
CA TYR A 172 -20.76 -8.50 -21.08
C TYR A 172 -20.50 -8.35 -22.55
N ALA A 173 -19.25 -8.28 -22.99
CA ALA A 173 -18.88 -8.49 -24.38
C ALA A 173 -19.24 -9.90 -24.88
N LEU A 174 -19.53 -10.84 -23.97
CA LEU A 174 -20.08 -12.16 -24.31
C LEU A 174 -21.60 -12.14 -24.54
N SER A 175 -22.27 -11.00 -24.30
CA SER A 175 -23.69 -10.88 -24.58
C SER A 175 -23.97 -10.84 -26.07
N VAL A 176 -25.11 -11.41 -26.45
CA VAL A 176 -25.50 -11.59 -27.85
C VAL A 176 -25.71 -10.24 -28.56
N ASP A 177 -26.14 -9.24 -27.81
CA ASP A 177 -26.51 -7.90 -28.24
C ASP A 177 -25.48 -6.82 -27.86
N TYR A 178 -24.26 -7.21 -27.48
CA TYR A 178 -23.23 -6.25 -27.11
C TYR A 178 -22.58 -5.59 -28.34
N ASP A 179 -22.62 -4.27 -28.37
CA ASP A 179 -21.82 -3.45 -29.28
C ASP A 179 -21.36 -2.18 -28.53
N PRO A 180 -20.04 -1.93 -28.42
CA PRO A 180 -19.51 -0.81 -27.64
C PRO A 180 -19.95 0.56 -28.16
N THR A 181 -20.46 0.66 -29.39
CA THR A 181 -20.92 1.90 -30.03
C THR A 181 -22.40 2.17 -29.82
N LEU A 182 -23.17 1.18 -29.37
CA LEU A 182 -24.62 1.34 -29.17
C LEU A 182 -24.94 2.00 -27.84
N ASP A 183 -25.96 2.87 -27.86
CA ASP A 183 -26.48 3.55 -26.67
C ASP A 183 -26.94 2.57 -25.59
N ILE A 184 -27.43 1.39 -25.98
CA ILE A 184 -27.85 0.33 -25.06
C ILE A 184 -26.67 -0.10 -24.18
N SER A 185 -25.50 -0.34 -24.78
CA SER A 185 -24.30 -0.76 -24.04
C SER A 185 -23.76 0.36 -23.16
N ILE A 186 -23.74 1.61 -23.65
CA ILE A 186 -23.31 2.78 -22.86
C ILE A 186 -24.23 2.99 -21.65
N ASN A 187 -25.55 2.95 -21.87
CA ASN A 187 -26.54 3.13 -20.82
C ASN A 187 -26.50 1.99 -19.81
N PHE A 188 -26.28 0.76 -20.28
CA PHE A 188 -26.11 -0.40 -19.40
C PHE A 188 -25.00 -0.15 -18.36
N PHE A 189 -23.81 0.29 -18.75
CA PHE A 189 -22.72 0.52 -17.79
C PHE A 189 -23.04 1.64 -16.80
N LYS A 190 -23.70 2.71 -17.26
CA LYS A 190 -24.20 3.79 -16.38
C LYS A 190 -25.21 3.26 -15.37
N THR A 191 -26.13 2.39 -15.80
CA THR A 191 -27.14 1.76 -14.94
C THR A 191 -26.49 0.86 -13.89
N VAL A 192 -25.54 0.00 -14.28
CA VAL A 192 -24.81 -0.87 -13.35
C VAL A 192 -24.04 -0.03 -12.33
N GLN A 193 -23.31 1.00 -12.77
CA GLN A 193 -22.59 1.90 -11.88
C GLN A 193 -23.51 2.53 -10.83
N ASN A 194 -24.61 3.15 -11.27
CA ASN A 194 -25.52 3.84 -10.38
C ASN A 194 -26.22 2.88 -9.41
N LYS A 195 -26.59 1.66 -9.85
CA LYS A 195 -27.15 0.64 -8.96
C LYS A 195 -26.16 0.21 -7.88
N MET A 196 -24.87 0.05 -8.22
CA MET A 196 -23.84 -0.31 -7.23
C MET A 196 -23.60 0.82 -6.21
N HIS A 197 -23.50 2.08 -6.65
CA HIS A 197 -23.37 3.20 -5.72
C HIS A 197 -24.62 3.37 -4.84
N TRP A 198 -25.81 3.19 -5.41
CA TRP A 198 -27.06 3.30 -4.68
C TRP A 198 -27.20 2.24 -3.59
N ALA A 199 -26.85 0.98 -3.89
CA ALA A 199 -26.93 -0.12 -2.94
C ALA A 199 -26.10 0.09 -1.66
N ILE A 200 -25.10 0.99 -1.72
CA ILE A 200 -24.21 1.31 -0.61
C ILE A 200 -24.56 2.65 0.04
N THR A 201 -24.82 3.68 -0.77
CA THR A 201 -24.91 5.07 -0.31
C THR A 201 -26.33 5.66 -0.34
N GLY A 202 -27.28 4.98 -0.99
CA GLY A 202 -28.59 5.55 -1.31
C GLY A 202 -28.54 6.72 -2.28
N GLN A 203 -27.42 6.88 -3.01
CA GLN A 203 -27.19 7.96 -3.96
C GLN A 203 -26.57 7.42 -5.25
N THR A 204 -26.91 8.05 -6.37
CA THR A 204 -26.24 7.85 -7.66
C THR A 204 -24.84 8.47 -7.66
N ALA A 205 -23.97 8.08 -8.60
CA ALA A 205 -22.63 8.66 -8.71
C ALA A 205 -22.65 10.19 -8.84
N ALA A 206 -23.60 10.73 -9.61
CA ALA A 206 -23.78 12.17 -9.78
C ALA A 206 -24.22 12.87 -8.49
N GLU A 207 -25.14 12.25 -7.73
CA GLU A 207 -25.59 12.79 -6.44
C GLU A 207 -24.49 12.79 -5.38
N ILE A 208 -23.65 11.74 -5.34
CA ILE A 208 -22.48 11.67 -4.46
C ILE A 208 -21.54 12.85 -4.76
N ILE A 209 -21.16 13.04 -6.02
CA ILE A 209 -20.26 14.13 -6.43
C ILE A 209 -20.88 15.49 -6.07
N TYR A 210 -22.15 15.70 -6.43
CA TYR A 210 -22.83 16.97 -6.21
C TYR A 210 -22.96 17.33 -4.73
N THR A 211 -23.23 16.33 -3.86
CA THR A 211 -23.46 16.57 -2.44
C THR A 211 -22.17 16.61 -1.60
N ARG A 212 -21.12 15.90 -2.03
CA ARG A 212 -19.89 15.73 -1.24
C ARG A 212 -18.72 16.61 -1.69
N ALA A 213 -18.72 17.11 -2.94
CA ALA A 213 -17.70 18.06 -3.39
C ALA A 213 -17.85 19.41 -2.66
N ASN A 214 -16.87 19.77 -1.83
CA ASN A 214 -16.94 21.00 -1.04
C ASN A 214 -15.54 21.60 -0.81
N ALA A 215 -15.31 22.81 -1.33
CA ALA A 215 -14.02 23.50 -1.26
C ALA A 215 -13.54 23.80 0.18
N GLN A 216 -14.45 23.88 1.15
CA GLN A 216 -14.12 24.19 2.53
C GLN A 216 -13.58 22.99 3.32
N LEU A 217 -13.76 21.77 2.78
CA LEU A 217 -13.24 20.56 3.40
C LEU A 217 -11.79 20.30 2.95
N PRO A 218 -10.98 19.63 3.79
CA PRO A 218 -9.67 19.14 3.37
C PRO A 218 -9.80 18.31 2.08
N ASN A 219 -8.95 18.59 1.10
CA ASN A 219 -8.95 17.91 -0.20
C ASN A 219 -10.32 17.87 -0.88
N MET A 220 -11.16 18.88 -0.67
CA MET A 220 -12.51 18.98 -1.21
C MET A 220 -13.51 17.90 -0.74
N GLY A 221 -13.21 17.20 0.36
CA GLY A 221 -14.01 16.06 0.82
C GLY A 221 -13.67 14.73 0.15
N LEU A 222 -12.60 14.67 -0.65
CA LEU A 222 -12.09 13.42 -1.21
C LEU A 222 -11.41 12.58 -0.12
N SER A 223 -11.77 11.31 -0.04
CA SER A 223 -11.12 10.30 0.80
C SER A 223 -9.92 9.64 0.11
N SER A 224 -9.92 9.59 -1.22
CA SER A 224 -8.84 9.00 -2.02
C SER A 224 -8.65 9.75 -3.35
N TYR A 225 -7.40 9.96 -3.77
CA TYR A 225 -7.06 10.57 -5.06
C TYR A 225 -5.63 10.23 -5.47
N ARG A 226 -5.28 10.42 -6.74
CA ARG A 226 -3.96 10.03 -7.25
C ARG A 226 -2.93 11.15 -7.16
N GLY A 227 -1.83 10.86 -6.47
CA GLY A 227 -0.66 11.72 -6.37
C GLY A 227 -0.74 12.72 -5.23
N ALA A 228 0.21 13.67 -5.19
CA ALA A 228 0.37 14.57 -4.04
C ALA A 228 -0.69 15.69 -3.94
N LYS A 229 -1.54 15.87 -4.95
CA LYS A 229 -2.53 16.95 -4.99
C LYS A 229 -3.79 16.55 -5.74
N VAL A 230 -4.92 17.09 -5.29
CA VAL A 230 -6.21 16.97 -5.96
C VAL A 230 -6.18 17.60 -7.37
N ARG A 231 -6.66 16.87 -8.37
CA ARG A 231 -6.76 17.29 -9.77
C ARG A 231 -8.23 17.34 -10.21
N LYS A 232 -8.51 18.07 -11.29
CA LYS A 232 -9.86 18.10 -11.91
C LYS A 232 -10.36 16.72 -12.36
N ALA A 233 -9.47 15.76 -12.60
CA ALA A 233 -9.86 14.38 -12.89
C ALA A 233 -10.34 13.61 -11.65
N ASP A 234 -9.92 14.00 -10.45
CA ASP A 234 -10.26 13.27 -9.21
C ASP A 234 -11.66 13.64 -8.71
N ILE A 235 -12.10 14.89 -8.94
CA ILE A 235 -13.40 15.43 -8.46
C ILE A 235 -14.62 14.91 -9.24
N VAL A 236 -14.41 14.29 -10.40
CA VAL A 236 -15.50 13.73 -11.23
C VAL A 236 -15.72 12.24 -10.97
N THR A 237 -14.94 11.64 -10.07
CA THR A 237 -15.02 10.23 -9.72
C THR A 237 -15.72 10.06 -8.38
N ALA A 238 -16.94 9.52 -8.39
CA ALA A 238 -17.77 9.35 -7.19
C ALA A 238 -17.10 8.48 -6.11
N LYS A 239 -16.36 7.43 -6.53
CA LYS A 239 -15.60 6.56 -5.61
C LYS A 239 -14.67 7.35 -4.67
N ASN A 240 -14.08 8.43 -5.18
CA ASN A 240 -13.11 9.22 -4.41
C ASN A 240 -13.74 9.99 -3.24
N TYR A 241 -15.06 10.05 -3.16
CA TYR A 241 -15.81 10.69 -2.08
C TYR A 241 -16.41 9.68 -1.08
N LEU A 242 -16.17 8.38 -1.24
CA LEU A 242 -16.67 7.34 -0.35
C LEU A 242 -15.78 7.23 0.88
N ASN A 243 -16.37 7.10 2.07
CA ASN A 243 -15.59 6.80 3.26
C ASN A 243 -15.10 5.32 3.24
N GLU A 244 -14.22 4.96 4.16
CA GLU A 244 -13.61 3.61 4.24
C GLU A 244 -14.67 2.50 4.29
N SER A 245 -15.68 2.63 5.16
CA SER A 245 -16.77 1.65 5.28
C SER A 245 -17.61 1.52 4.01
N GLU A 246 -17.95 2.64 3.36
CA GLU A 246 -18.66 2.63 2.08
C GLU A 246 -17.81 2.03 0.96
N LEU A 247 -16.51 2.34 0.93
CA LEU A 247 -15.57 1.82 -0.05
C LEU A 247 -15.42 0.30 0.11
N ASP A 248 -15.27 -0.19 1.34
CA ASP A 248 -15.21 -1.62 1.64
C ASP A 248 -16.49 -2.35 1.27
N ALA A 249 -17.65 -1.77 1.61
CA ALA A 249 -18.95 -2.33 1.26
C ALA A 249 -19.16 -2.38 -0.26
N LEU A 250 -18.79 -1.30 -0.98
CA LEU A 250 -18.83 -1.27 -2.44
C LEU A 250 -17.87 -2.30 -3.04
N ASN A 251 -16.64 -2.35 -2.53
CA ASN A 251 -15.60 -3.26 -2.97
C ASN A 251 -16.06 -4.73 -2.84
N ASN A 252 -16.64 -5.07 -1.69
CA ASN A 252 -17.16 -6.39 -1.40
C ASN A 252 -18.35 -6.76 -2.33
N LEU A 253 -19.32 -5.87 -2.49
CA LEU A 253 -20.49 -6.09 -3.36
C LEU A 253 -20.07 -6.30 -4.83
N VAL A 254 -19.14 -5.48 -5.29
CA VAL A 254 -18.55 -5.57 -6.63
C VAL A 254 -17.87 -6.93 -6.86
N GLU A 255 -17.06 -7.38 -5.91
CA GLU A 255 -16.33 -8.65 -6.03
C GLU A 255 -17.30 -9.84 -6.09
N GLN A 256 -18.30 -9.87 -5.20
CA GLN A 256 -19.33 -10.89 -5.21
C GLN A 256 -20.08 -10.95 -6.54
N TYR A 257 -20.47 -9.78 -7.08
CA TYR A 257 -21.18 -9.72 -8.35
C TYR A 257 -20.31 -10.17 -9.52
N LEU A 258 -19.01 -9.82 -9.54
CA LEU A 258 -18.07 -10.30 -10.55
C LEU A 258 -17.93 -11.82 -10.53
N ILE A 259 -17.81 -12.43 -9.35
CA ILE A 259 -17.74 -13.89 -9.21
C ILE A 259 -19.03 -14.53 -9.74
N PHE A 260 -20.18 -13.98 -9.38
CA PHE A 260 -21.47 -14.43 -9.88
C PHE A 260 -21.55 -14.35 -11.42
N ALA A 261 -21.17 -13.22 -12.00
CA ALA A 261 -21.23 -12.99 -13.44
C ALA A 261 -20.25 -13.90 -14.20
N GLN A 262 -19.05 -14.11 -13.67
CA GLN A 262 -18.11 -15.10 -14.22
C GLN A 262 -18.67 -16.53 -14.17
N GLY A 263 -19.38 -16.88 -13.10
CA GLY A 263 -20.07 -18.17 -12.98
C GLY A 263 -21.12 -18.37 -14.08
N GLN A 264 -21.93 -17.34 -14.36
CA GLN A 264 -22.90 -17.38 -15.46
C GLN A 264 -22.21 -17.52 -16.83
N ALA A 265 -21.17 -16.72 -17.08
CA ALA A 265 -20.41 -16.78 -18.34
C ALA A 265 -19.76 -18.16 -18.57
N LYS A 266 -19.17 -18.78 -17.54
CA LYS A 266 -18.57 -20.12 -17.62
C LYS A 266 -19.58 -21.21 -17.97
N ARG A 267 -20.86 -21.03 -17.61
CA ARG A 267 -21.95 -21.96 -17.96
C ARG A 267 -22.39 -21.85 -19.43
N ARG A 268 -21.83 -20.91 -20.20
CA ARG A 268 -22.15 -20.67 -21.62
C ARG A 268 -23.64 -20.41 -21.86
N ILE A 269 -24.32 -19.81 -20.89
CA ILE A 269 -25.69 -19.38 -21.05
C ILE A 269 -25.66 -18.07 -21.85
N ALA A 270 -26.26 -18.06 -23.04
CA ALA A 270 -26.40 -16.84 -23.82
C ALA A 270 -27.27 -15.84 -23.05
N MET A 271 -26.76 -14.63 -22.86
CA MET A 271 -27.44 -13.57 -22.11
C MET A 271 -27.46 -12.29 -22.92
N THR A 272 -28.56 -11.56 -22.87
CA THR A 272 -28.63 -10.18 -23.39
C THR A 272 -28.16 -9.18 -22.33
N MET A 273 -27.87 -7.94 -22.74
CA MET A 273 -27.57 -6.84 -21.81
C MET A 273 -28.74 -6.63 -20.81
N GLN A 274 -29.98 -6.80 -21.27
CA GLN A 274 -31.16 -6.69 -20.40
C GLN A 274 -31.24 -7.84 -19.37
N ASP A 275 -30.85 -9.06 -19.74
CA ASP A 275 -30.81 -10.19 -18.81
C ASP A 275 -29.78 -9.95 -17.70
N TRP A 276 -28.64 -9.32 -18.02
CA TRP A 276 -27.65 -8.94 -17.03
C TRP A 276 -28.16 -7.91 -16.02
N ILE A 277 -28.95 -6.93 -16.47
CA ILE A 277 -29.62 -5.97 -15.55
C ILE A 277 -30.57 -6.72 -14.62
N LYS A 278 -31.41 -7.62 -15.16
CA LYS A 278 -32.33 -8.42 -14.34
C LYS A 278 -31.59 -9.28 -13.31
N LYS A 279 -30.45 -9.87 -13.70
CA LYS A 279 -29.61 -10.65 -12.77
C LYS A 279 -28.95 -9.77 -11.72
N LEU A 280 -28.53 -8.55 -12.07
CA LEU A 280 -28.02 -7.59 -11.10
C LEU A 280 -29.09 -7.23 -10.07
N ASP A 281 -30.32 -6.93 -10.51
CA ASP A 281 -31.41 -6.60 -9.60
C ASP A 281 -31.75 -7.76 -8.67
N ALA A 282 -31.81 -8.99 -9.18
CA ALA A 282 -31.98 -10.19 -8.36
C ALA A 282 -30.82 -10.37 -7.37
N PHE A 283 -29.58 -10.14 -7.79
CA PHE A 283 -28.39 -10.24 -6.95
C PHE A 283 -28.42 -9.21 -5.81
N LEU A 284 -28.77 -7.95 -6.11
CA LEU A 284 -28.90 -6.89 -5.10
C LEU A 284 -30.03 -7.21 -4.10
N SER A 285 -31.16 -7.71 -4.60
CA SER A 285 -32.30 -8.10 -3.75
C SER A 285 -31.95 -9.24 -2.78
N ILE A 286 -31.16 -10.23 -3.21
CA ILE A 286 -30.73 -11.35 -2.36
C ILE A 286 -29.76 -10.88 -1.26
N ASN A 287 -29.06 -9.77 -1.48
CA ASN A 287 -28.15 -9.16 -0.52
C ASN A 287 -28.84 -8.12 0.38
N ASP A 288 -30.19 -8.11 0.43
CA ASP A 288 -31.00 -7.16 1.20
C ASP A 288 -30.62 -5.69 0.93
N ARG A 289 -30.28 -5.37 -0.33
CA ARG A 289 -29.90 -4.01 -0.76
C ARG A 289 -31.07 -3.30 -1.44
N ASP A 290 -31.17 -2.00 -1.19
CA ASP A 290 -32.08 -1.13 -1.93
C ASP A 290 -31.65 -1.03 -3.39
N ILE A 291 -32.62 -1.15 -4.30
CA ILE A 291 -32.40 -1.15 -5.74
C ILE A 291 -32.83 0.19 -6.31
N LEU A 292 -31.92 0.83 -7.05
CA LEU A 292 -32.24 2.04 -7.81
C LEU A 292 -33.23 1.70 -8.94
N ASN A 293 -34.44 2.27 -8.84
CA ASN A 293 -35.55 2.11 -9.79
C ASN A 293 -35.88 3.40 -10.55
N HIS A 294 -35.07 4.46 -10.41
CA HIS A 294 -35.21 5.74 -11.11
C HIS A 294 -33.84 6.25 -11.58
N ALA A 295 -33.81 7.34 -12.34
CA ALA A 295 -32.56 7.88 -12.92
C ALA A 295 -31.69 8.72 -11.97
N GLY A 296 -32.01 8.78 -10.67
CA GLY A 296 -31.51 9.80 -9.75
C GLY A 296 -32.23 11.15 -9.88
N LYS A 297 -31.83 12.12 -9.07
CA LYS A 297 -32.36 13.50 -9.08
C LYS A 297 -31.40 14.51 -9.71
N ILE A 298 -30.11 14.19 -9.77
CA ILE A 298 -29.05 15.08 -10.26
C ILE A 298 -28.43 14.52 -11.53
N SER A 299 -28.27 15.38 -12.55
CA SER A 299 -27.60 15.00 -13.79
C SER A 299 -26.07 14.98 -13.62
N HIS A 300 -25.40 14.15 -14.41
CA HIS A 300 -23.93 14.09 -14.40
C HIS A 300 -23.28 15.43 -14.75
N GLU A 301 -23.86 16.17 -15.72
CA GLU A 301 -23.35 17.47 -16.14
C GLU A 301 -23.47 18.52 -15.02
N LEU A 302 -24.59 18.55 -14.30
CA LEU A 302 -24.78 19.43 -13.16
C LEU A 302 -23.82 19.09 -12.01
N ALA A 303 -23.66 17.80 -11.70
CA ALA A 303 -22.70 17.32 -10.70
C ALA A 303 -21.25 17.74 -11.05
N LYS A 304 -20.86 17.58 -12.31
CA LYS A 304 -19.54 17.97 -12.80
C LYS A 304 -19.30 19.48 -12.70
N GLN A 305 -20.25 20.29 -13.17
CA GLN A 305 -20.15 21.75 -13.11
C GLN A 305 -20.00 22.25 -11.67
N GLN A 306 -20.80 21.69 -10.75
CA GLN A 306 -20.70 22.01 -9.32
C GLN A 306 -19.34 21.62 -8.75
N ALA A 307 -18.86 20.40 -9.02
CA ALA A 307 -17.56 19.94 -8.54
C ALA A 307 -16.40 20.78 -9.09
N GLU A 308 -16.44 21.16 -10.36
CA GLU A 308 -15.45 22.04 -10.99
C GLU A 308 -15.46 23.45 -10.37
N ALA A 309 -16.64 24.01 -10.08
CA ALA A 309 -16.76 25.29 -9.41
C ALA A 309 -16.18 25.25 -7.97
N GLU A 310 -16.43 24.18 -7.22
CA GLU A 310 -15.81 23.96 -5.91
C GLU A 310 -14.29 23.74 -6.04
N TYR A 311 -13.83 23.10 -7.11
CA TYR A 311 -12.40 22.91 -7.35
C TYR A 311 -11.69 24.23 -7.58
N ASP A 312 -12.27 25.11 -8.39
CA ASP A 312 -11.65 26.40 -8.68
C ASP A 312 -11.56 27.27 -7.41
N LYS A 313 -12.56 27.21 -6.51
CA LYS A 313 -12.50 27.83 -5.18
C LYS A 313 -11.37 27.23 -4.32
N PHE A 314 -11.34 25.90 -4.18
CA PHE A 314 -10.33 25.18 -3.40
C PHE A 314 -8.91 25.45 -3.92
N HIS A 315 -8.74 25.45 -5.24
CA HIS A 315 -7.47 25.69 -5.89
C HIS A 315 -6.94 27.10 -5.60
N THR A 316 -7.83 28.11 -5.67
CA THR A 316 -7.50 29.50 -5.34
C THR A 316 -7.09 29.65 -3.89
N GLN A 317 -7.87 29.09 -2.95
CA GLN A 317 -7.54 29.11 -1.51
C GLN A 317 -6.18 28.46 -1.23
N ARG A 318 -5.89 27.35 -1.89
CA ARG A 318 -4.61 26.65 -1.71
C ARG A 318 -3.42 27.45 -2.26
N ILE A 319 -3.58 28.16 -3.38
CA ILE A 319 -2.52 29.06 -3.89
C ILE A 319 -2.27 30.17 -2.88
N GLN A 320 -3.33 30.83 -2.39
CA GLN A 320 -3.21 31.88 -1.39
C GLN A 320 -2.50 31.41 -0.11
N GLN A 321 -2.87 30.23 0.41
CA GLN A 321 -2.19 29.64 1.57
C GLN A 321 -0.73 29.30 1.30
N SER A 322 -0.40 28.87 0.08
CA SER A 322 0.99 28.61 -0.33
C SER A 322 1.80 29.91 -0.38
N ASP A 323 1.24 30.97 -0.93
CA ASP A 323 1.89 32.28 -1.03
C ASP A 323 2.07 32.91 0.37
N GLU A 324 1.08 32.80 1.26
CA GLU A 324 1.19 33.21 2.66
C GLU A 324 2.26 32.42 3.44
N ALA A 325 2.34 31.10 3.21
CA ALA A 325 3.36 30.26 3.80
C ALA A 325 4.77 30.64 3.32
N LEU A 326 4.94 30.96 2.03
CA LEU A 326 6.21 31.43 1.48
C LEU A 326 6.61 32.79 2.06
N ASN A 327 5.68 33.73 2.12
CA ASN A 327 5.93 35.06 2.70
C ASN A 327 6.28 34.99 4.19
N SER A 328 5.61 34.13 4.96
CA SER A 328 5.95 33.94 6.39
C SER A 328 7.31 33.27 6.59
N LEU A 329 7.69 32.33 5.73
CA LEU A 329 9.03 31.73 5.71
C LEU A 329 10.11 32.78 5.41
N GLU A 330 9.90 33.63 4.41
CA GLU A 330 10.82 34.74 4.09
C GLU A 330 10.97 35.71 5.26
N GLN A 331 9.89 36.06 5.94
CA GLN A 331 9.93 36.92 7.14
C GLN A 331 10.72 36.28 8.28
N VAL A 332 10.58 34.97 8.51
CA VAL A 332 11.35 34.24 9.54
C VAL A 332 12.84 34.18 9.19
N ILE A 333 13.18 33.98 7.92
CA ILE A 333 14.57 33.99 7.44
C ILE A 333 15.18 35.38 7.64
N GLU A 334 14.47 36.44 7.28
CA GLU A 334 14.94 37.82 7.43
C GLU A 334 15.10 38.22 8.91
N GLN A 335 14.16 37.82 9.78
CA GLN A 335 14.30 38.01 11.23
C GLN A 335 15.52 37.30 11.79
N ARG A 336 15.79 36.05 11.37
CA ARG A 336 17.00 35.33 11.80
C ARG A 336 18.28 36.01 11.33
N ARG A 337 18.29 36.53 10.10
CA ARG A 337 19.43 37.28 9.55
C ARG A 337 19.72 38.55 10.35
N LEU A 338 18.68 39.32 10.70
CA LEU A 338 18.83 40.54 11.51
C LEU A 338 19.28 40.26 12.95
N VAL A 339 18.95 39.09 13.50
CA VAL A 339 19.44 38.66 14.82
C VAL A 339 20.92 38.26 14.74
N SER A 340 21.35 37.52 13.71
CA SER A 340 22.77 37.17 13.54
C SER A 340 23.64 38.40 13.27
N GLU A 341 23.16 39.39 12.50
CA GLU A 341 23.92 40.63 12.25
C GLU A 341 24.07 41.50 13.52
N LYS A 342 23.16 41.37 14.50
CA LYS A 342 23.29 42.01 15.82
C LYS A 342 24.25 41.28 16.76
N GLU A 343 24.27 39.96 16.73
CA GLU A 343 25.19 39.16 17.54
C GLU A 343 26.66 39.33 17.11
N ASP A 344 26.92 39.48 15.80
CA ASP A 344 28.27 39.77 15.27
C ASP A 344 28.74 41.22 15.54
N GLY A 345 27.81 42.16 15.70
CA GLY A 345 28.11 43.56 16.02
C GLY A 345 28.50 43.80 17.49
N ASP A 346 28.02 42.95 18.41
CA ASP A 346 28.27 43.08 19.87
C ASP A 346 29.53 42.31 20.31
N ALA A 347 30.08 41.43 19.47
CA ALA A 347 31.36 40.75 19.69
C ALA A 347 32.60 41.57 19.27
N GLY A 348 32.39 42.79 18.75
CA GLY A 348 33.42 43.67 18.17
C GLY A 348 33.84 44.88 19.03
N THR A 349 33.39 44.98 20.28
CA THR A 349 33.84 45.98 21.28
C THR A 349 34.37 45.29 22.52
#